data_AF-A0A2A6CJ57-F1
#
_entry.id   AF-A0A2A6CJ57-F1
#
_cell.length_a   1.000
_cell.length_b   1.000
_cell.length_c   1.000
_cell.angle_alpha   90.00
_cell.angle_beta   90.00
_cell.angle_gamma   90.00
#
_symmetry.space_group_name_H-M   'P 1'
#
loop_
_entity.id
_entity.type
_entity.pdbx_description
1 polymer ?
#
loop_
_entity_poly.entity_id
_entity_poly.type
_entity_poly.pdbx_seq_one_letter_code
_entity_poly.pdbx_strand_id
1 'polypeptide(L)'
;MVYQHQMFTHRICCCSATAASQAMAILAIIVCAFAALTNWLYDQPIYLSIYQTILVVTEIAACILVFFAVCQLRPAFVLPIIVIQAWKSVSIIGTAIWSSIYLADDGYSAGAIAYNICIYVITLFLSLFILHCHVCCYKLLRFKMQ
;
A
#
# COMPACT_ATOMS: atom_id res chain seq x y z
N MET A 1 -13.49 -32.19 25.36
CA MET A 1 -13.55 -30.72 25.40
C MET A 1 -12.19 -30.19 25.80
N VAL A 2 -11.32 -29.87 24.83
CA VAL A 2 -10.00 -29.28 25.06
C VAL A 2 -9.85 -28.14 24.06
N TYR A 3 -10.45 -26.99 24.36
CA TYR A 3 -10.37 -25.77 23.54
C TYR A 3 -10.30 -24.52 24.44
N GLN A 4 -9.51 -24.54 25.52
CA GLN A 4 -9.46 -23.41 26.45
C GLN A 4 -8.10 -22.72 26.62
N HIS A 5 -7.06 -23.12 25.89
CA HIS A 5 -5.74 -22.46 25.96
C HIS A 5 -5.39 -21.53 24.78
N GLN A 6 -6.26 -21.35 23.78
CA GLN A 6 -5.97 -20.46 22.63
C GLN A 6 -6.43 -18.99 22.80
N MET A 7 -7.04 -18.60 23.92
CA MET A 7 -7.57 -17.23 24.06
C MET A 7 -6.50 -16.14 24.26
N PHE A 8 -5.30 -16.48 24.73
CA PHE A 8 -4.27 -15.46 25.03
C PHE A 8 -3.26 -15.22 23.90
N THR A 9 -2.97 -16.21 23.05
CA THR A 9 -2.08 -16.03 21.88
C THR A 9 -2.75 -15.27 20.73
N HIS A 10 -4.09 -15.28 20.67
CA HIS A 10 -4.83 -14.69 19.56
C HIS A 10 -4.93 -13.15 19.61
N ARG A 11 -4.93 -12.52 20.80
CA ARG A 11 -4.85 -11.05 20.90
C ARG A 11 -3.48 -10.53 20.44
N ILE A 12 -2.42 -11.28 20.73
CA ILE A 12 -1.04 -10.91 20.37
C ILE A 12 -0.85 -10.92 18.85
N CYS A 13 -1.42 -11.91 18.13
CA CYS A 13 -1.35 -11.96 16.66
C CYS A 13 -2.17 -10.86 15.97
N CYS A 14 -3.33 -10.46 16.53
CA CYS A 14 -4.09 -9.33 15.97
C CYS A 14 -3.35 -8.01 16.19
N CYS A 15 -2.74 -7.80 17.36
CA CYS A 15 -1.91 -6.62 17.61
C CYS A 15 -0.66 -6.60 16.74
N SER A 16 0.00 -7.74 16.51
CA SER A 16 1.19 -7.78 15.64
C SER A 16 0.83 -7.56 14.16
N ALA A 17 -0.28 -8.12 13.68
CA ALA A 17 -0.75 -7.89 12.32
C ALA A 17 -1.20 -6.42 12.11
N THR A 18 -1.80 -5.81 13.12
CA THR A 18 -2.22 -4.40 13.07
C THR A 18 -1.00 -3.48 13.10
N ALA A 19 -0.05 -3.73 14.00
CA ALA A 19 1.20 -2.98 14.09
C ALA A 19 2.03 -3.13 12.81
N ALA A 20 2.10 -4.34 12.24
CA ALA A 20 2.74 -4.57 10.95
C ALA A 20 2.02 -3.83 9.82
N SER A 21 0.70 -3.87 9.77
CA SER A 21 -0.07 -3.13 8.76
C SER A 21 0.12 -1.62 8.87
N GLN A 22 0.19 -1.07 10.09
CA GLN A 22 0.44 0.36 10.32
C GLN A 22 1.88 0.76 9.98
N ALA A 23 2.87 -0.04 10.38
CA ALA A 23 4.27 0.21 10.03
C ALA A 23 4.47 0.19 8.51
N MET A 24 3.86 -0.76 7.81
CA MET A 24 3.94 -0.86 6.35
C MET A 24 3.18 0.28 5.65
N ALA A 25 2.06 0.73 6.22
CA ALA A 25 1.34 1.92 5.75
C ALA A 25 2.20 3.20 5.86
N ILE A 26 2.90 3.39 6.99
CA ILE A 26 3.81 4.53 7.17
C ILE A 26 4.95 4.46 6.16
N LEU A 27 5.54 3.27 5.93
CA LEU A 27 6.55 3.09 4.89
C LEU A 27 6.00 3.42 3.49
N ALA A 28 4.76 3.00 3.17
CA ALA A 28 4.13 3.33 1.91
C ALA A 28 3.92 4.84 1.75
N ILE A 29 3.54 5.55 2.81
CA ILE A 29 3.44 7.03 2.81
C ILE A 29 4.80 7.67 2.55
N ILE A 30 5.86 7.20 3.23
CA ILE A 30 7.23 7.72 3.04
C ILE A 30 7.69 7.52 1.60
N VAL A 31 7.48 6.33 1.03
CA VAL A 31 7.86 6.03 -0.36
C VAL A 31 7.07 6.88 -1.35
N CYS A 32 5.75 7.03 -1.15
CA CYS A 32 4.94 7.89 -2.01
C CYS A 32 5.33 9.37 -1.87
N ALA A 33 5.66 9.85 -0.67
CA ALA A 33 6.14 11.20 -0.44
C ALA A 33 7.50 11.43 -1.12
N PHE A 34 8.39 10.45 -1.06
CA PHE A 34 9.67 10.49 -1.76
C PHE A 34 9.48 10.54 -3.28
N ALA A 35 8.59 9.71 -3.83
CA ALA A 35 8.24 9.75 -5.25
C ALA A 35 7.68 11.11 -5.67
N ALA A 36 6.76 11.69 -4.88
CA ALA A 36 6.23 13.04 -5.13
C ALA A 36 7.33 14.10 -5.11
N LEU A 37 8.24 14.04 -4.14
CA LEU A 37 9.38 14.96 -4.04
C LEU A 37 10.30 14.84 -5.27
N THR A 38 10.59 13.62 -5.73
CA THR A 38 11.39 13.44 -6.95
C THR A 38 10.70 14.06 -8.16
N ASN A 39 9.39 13.90 -8.31
CA ASN A 39 8.67 14.48 -9.44
C ASN A 39 8.66 16.01 -9.41
N TRP A 40 8.64 16.63 -8.23
CA TRP A 40 8.81 18.08 -8.09
C TRP A 40 10.22 18.55 -8.45
N LEU A 41 11.25 17.77 -8.14
CA LEU A 41 12.63 18.14 -8.45
C LEU A 41 12.97 18.02 -9.94
N TYR A 42 12.27 17.15 -10.68
CA TYR A 42 12.50 16.92 -12.11
C TYR A 42 11.50 17.64 -13.02
N ASP A 43 10.79 18.66 -12.51
CA ASP A 43 9.86 19.52 -13.27
C ASP A 43 8.83 18.73 -14.11
N GLN A 44 8.39 17.59 -13.57
CA GLN A 44 7.43 16.69 -14.22
C GLN A 44 6.06 17.39 -14.39
N PRO A 45 5.25 16.99 -15.39
CA PRO A 45 3.94 17.56 -15.61
C PRO A 45 3.06 17.50 -14.36
N ILE A 46 2.40 18.62 -14.06
CA ILE A 46 1.61 18.82 -12.83
C ILE A 46 0.55 17.73 -12.60
N TYR A 47 0.02 17.14 -13.68
CA TYR A 47 -0.94 16.03 -13.63
C TYR A 47 -0.42 14.82 -12.86
N LEU A 48 0.87 14.49 -13.00
CA LEU A 48 1.48 13.35 -12.32
C LEU A 48 1.58 13.58 -10.81
N SER A 49 1.93 14.80 -10.41
CA SER A 49 1.96 15.20 -8.99
C SER A 49 0.57 15.21 -8.34
N ILE A 50 -0.45 15.70 -9.06
CA ILE A 50 -1.85 15.66 -8.59
C ILE A 50 -2.30 14.21 -8.40
N TYR A 51 -2.03 13.34 -9.37
CA TYR A 51 -2.40 11.94 -9.30
C TYR A 51 -1.71 11.21 -8.13
N GLN A 52 -0.41 11.46 -7.92
CA GLN A 52 0.32 10.90 -6.78
C GLN A 52 -0.23 11.39 -5.44
N THR A 53 -0.64 12.65 -5.35
CA THR A 53 -1.25 13.20 -4.14
C THR A 53 -2.58 12.51 -3.85
N ILE A 54 -3.41 12.27 -4.87
CA ILE A 54 -4.65 11.49 -4.73
C ILE A 54 -4.34 10.08 -4.21
N LEU A 55 -3.33 9.40 -4.76
CA LEU A 55 -2.92 8.08 -4.29
C LEU A 55 -2.51 8.10 -2.80
N VAL A 56 -1.75 9.11 -2.38
CA VAL A 56 -1.37 9.29 -0.96
C VAL A 56 -2.59 9.50 -0.07
N VAL A 57 -3.53 10.36 -0.49
CA VAL A 57 -4.77 10.61 0.27
C VAL A 57 -5.61 9.33 0.39
N THR A 58 -5.74 8.56 -0.69
CA THR A 58 -6.46 7.28 -0.66
C THR A 58 -5.79 6.25 0.25
N GLU A 59 -4.45 6.26 0.33
CA GLU A 59 -3.71 5.41 1.26
C GLU A 59 -4.01 5.79 2.70
N ILE A 60 -3.96 7.09 3.03
CA ILE A 60 -4.27 7.58 4.38
C ILE A 60 -5.69 7.17 4.77
N ALA A 61 -6.66 7.32 3.86
CA ALA A 61 -8.03 6.87 4.07
C ALA A 61 -8.11 5.35 4.31
N ALA A 62 -7.39 4.55 3.52
CA ALA A 62 -7.31 3.10 3.71
C ALA A 62 -6.71 2.75 5.09
N CYS A 63 -5.67 3.45 5.54
CA CYS A 63 -5.04 3.26 6.85
C CYS A 63 -6.02 3.52 8.00
N ILE A 64 -6.82 4.58 7.89
CA ILE A 64 -7.87 4.91 8.86
C ILE A 64 -8.94 3.81 8.86
N LEU A 65 -9.35 3.31 7.69
CA LEU A 65 -10.30 2.20 7.59
C LEU A 65 -9.77 0.91 8.19
N VAL A 66 -8.47 0.61 8.05
CA VAL A 66 -7.83 -0.55 8.72
C VAL A 66 -7.97 -0.42 10.22
N PHE A 67 -7.71 0.77 10.78
CA PHE A 67 -7.84 1.02 12.21
C PHE A 67 -9.27 0.75 12.70
N PHE A 68 -10.28 1.27 11.99
CA PHE A 68 -11.68 0.99 12.32
C PHE A 68 -12.06 -0.49 12.16
N ALA A 69 -11.58 -1.15 11.11
CA ALA A 69 -11.85 -2.56 10.84
C ALA A 69 -11.34 -3.47 11.98
N VAL A 70 -10.14 -3.16 12.49
CA VAL A 70 -9.53 -3.89 13.61
C VAL A 70 -10.25 -3.56 14.93
N CYS A 71 -10.48 -2.28 15.24
CA CYS A 71 -11.11 -1.87 16.49
C CYS A 71 -12.55 -2.40 16.63
N GLN A 72 -13.31 -2.44 15.54
CA GLN A 72 -14.69 -2.94 15.55
C GLN A 72 -14.81 -4.43 15.22
N LEU A 73 -13.70 -5.11 14.92
CA LEU A 73 -13.66 -6.53 14.52
C LEU A 73 -14.65 -6.86 13.39
N ARG A 74 -14.85 -5.96 12.42
CA ARG A 74 -15.84 -6.13 11.34
C ARG A 74 -15.13 -6.40 9.99
N PRO A 75 -15.15 -7.63 9.46
CA PRO A 75 -14.43 -8.01 8.24
C PRO A 75 -14.98 -7.32 6.99
N ALA A 76 -16.23 -6.84 7.03
CA ALA A 76 -16.83 -6.07 5.94
C ALA A 76 -16.01 -4.83 5.57
N PHE A 77 -15.33 -4.20 6.55
CA PHE A 77 -14.49 -3.04 6.29
C PHE A 77 -13.13 -3.39 5.67
N VAL A 78 -12.72 -4.66 5.68
CA VAL A 78 -11.44 -5.07 5.08
C VAL A 78 -11.54 -5.22 3.55
N LEU A 79 -12.73 -5.54 3.03
CA LEU A 79 -13.00 -5.62 1.59
C LEU A 79 -12.66 -4.33 0.82
N PRO A 80 -13.18 -3.14 1.20
CA PRO A 80 -12.85 -1.91 0.48
C PRO A 80 -11.35 -1.58 0.56
N ILE A 81 -10.66 -1.95 1.65
CA ILE A 81 -9.22 -1.75 1.80
C ILE A 81 -8.44 -2.59 0.79
N ILE A 82 -8.82 -3.86 0.62
CA ILE A 82 -8.21 -4.76 -0.38
C ILE A 82 -8.42 -4.18 -1.79
N VAL A 83 -9.61 -3.66 -2.10
CA VAL A 83 -9.91 -3.06 -3.41
C VAL A 83 -9.07 -1.81 -3.65
N ILE A 84 -8.98 -0.90 -2.67
CA ILE A 84 -8.15 0.32 -2.76
C ILE A 84 -6.68 -0.08 -2.97
N GLN A 85 -6.17 -1.06 -2.23
CA GLN A 85 -4.79 -1.49 -2.34
C GLN A 85 -4.50 -2.13 -3.71
N ALA A 86 -5.41 -2.94 -4.24
CA ALA A 86 -5.27 -3.53 -5.58
C ALA A 86 -5.28 -2.45 -6.66
N TRP A 87 -6.20 -1.49 -6.56
CA TRP A 87 -6.24 -0.31 -7.45
C TRP A 87 -4.93 0.47 -7.41
N LYS A 88 -4.38 0.68 -6.20
CA LYS A 88 -3.09 1.35 -6.02
C LYS A 88 -1.94 0.59 -6.68
N SER A 89 -1.89 -0.73 -6.56
CA SER A 89 -0.86 -1.55 -7.24
C SER A 89 -0.92 -1.37 -8.76
N VAL A 90 -2.12 -1.36 -9.35
CA VAL A 90 -2.30 -1.10 -10.79
C VAL A 90 -1.88 0.33 -11.14
N SER A 91 -2.24 1.31 -10.31
CA SER A 91 -1.88 2.72 -10.49
C SER A 91 -0.37 2.93 -10.48
N ILE A 92 0.36 2.24 -9.59
CA ILE A 92 1.83 2.25 -9.53
C ILE A 92 2.44 1.79 -10.87
N ILE A 93 1.92 0.70 -11.44
CA ILE A 93 2.37 0.19 -12.75
C ILE A 93 2.10 1.22 -13.84
N GLY A 94 0.91 1.82 -13.86
CA GLY A 94 0.55 2.86 -14.82
C GLY A 94 1.48 4.08 -14.74
N THR A 95 1.75 4.57 -13.53
CA THR A 95 2.69 5.68 -13.31
C THR A 95 4.12 5.33 -13.68
N ALA A 96 4.54 4.09 -13.46
CA ALA A 96 5.88 3.62 -13.84
C ALA A 96 6.06 3.64 -15.36
N ILE A 97 5.10 3.08 -16.11
CA ILE A 97 5.13 3.07 -17.58
C ILE A 97 5.13 4.50 -18.11
N TRP A 98 4.21 5.34 -17.64
CA TRP A 98 4.12 6.73 -18.07
C TRP A 98 5.42 7.50 -17.81
N SER A 99 5.96 7.39 -16.59
CA SER A 99 7.20 8.07 -16.20
C SER A 99 8.40 7.57 -17.00
N SER A 100 8.48 6.28 -17.32
CA SER A 100 9.53 5.72 -18.17
C SER A 100 9.45 6.22 -19.61
N ILE A 101 8.25 6.34 -20.19
CA ILE A 101 8.07 6.90 -21.54
C ILE A 101 8.48 8.37 -21.54
N TYR A 102 8.01 9.15 -20.57
CA TYR A 102 8.33 10.57 -20.46
C TYR A 102 9.84 10.82 -20.33
N LEU A 103 10.53 10.06 -19.47
CA LEU A 103 12.00 10.17 -19.32
C LEU A 103 12.75 9.76 -20.59
N ALA A 104 12.23 8.79 -21.35
CA ALA A 104 12.83 8.38 -22.62
C ALA A 104 12.67 9.48 -23.70
N ASP A 105 11.50 10.12 -23.76
CA ASP A 105 11.21 11.19 -24.73
C ASP A 105 12.04 12.45 -24.45
N ASP A 106 12.27 12.79 -23.17
CA ASP A 106 13.11 13.93 -22.76
C ASP A 106 14.63 13.65 -22.90
N GLY A 107 15.02 12.47 -23.36
CA GLY A 107 16.43 12.12 -23.62
C GLY A 107 17.27 11.89 -22.36
N TYR A 108 16.64 11.50 -21.23
CA TYR A 108 17.38 11.16 -20.02
C TYR A 108 18.27 9.92 -20.23
N SER A 109 19.36 9.85 -19.46
CA SER A 109 20.28 8.71 -19.53
C SER A 109 19.59 7.39 -19.16
N ALA A 110 20.05 6.28 -19.76
CA ALA A 110 19.56 4.93 -19.43
C ALA A 110 19.66 4.61 -17.93
N GLY A 111 20.65 5.19 -17.23
CA GLY A 111 20.81 5.05 -15.79
C GLY A 111 19.65 5.68 -14.99
N ALA A 112 19.18 6.86 -15.40
CA ALA A 112 18.04 7.53 -14.76
C ALA A 112 16.73 6.75 -14.97
N ILE A 113 16.52 6.21 -16.18
CA ILE A 113 15.36 5.37 -16.49
C ILE A 113 15.39 4.08 -15.65
N ALA A 114 16.54 3.40 -15.59
CA ALA A 114 16.70 2.19 -14.79
C ALA A 114 16.47 2.45 -13.29
N TYR A 115 16.99 3.56 -12.76
CA TYR A 115 16.77 3.97 -11.37
C TYR A 115 15.28 4.19 -11.07
N ASN A 116 14.56 4.88 -11.97
CA ASN A 116 13.12 5.11 -11.83
C ASN A 116 12.33 3.80 -11.82
N ILE A 117 12.63 2.88 -12.74
CA ILE A 117 12.01 1.55 -12.80
C ILE A 117 12.25 0.79 -11.48
N CYS A 118 13.48 0.80 -10.96
CA CYS A 118 13.81 0.13 -9.69
C CYS A 118 12.97 0.66 -8.52
N ILE A 119 12.79 1.99 -8.41
CA ILE A 119 11.94 2.57 -7.36
C ILE A 119 10.50 2.08 -7.47
N TYR A 120 9.92 2.13 -8.66
CA TYR A 120 8.54 1.68 -8.87
C TYR A 120 8.37 0.17 -8.61
N VAL A 121 9.34 -0.65 -8.99
CA VAL A 121 9.35 -2.09 -8.73
C VAL A 121 9.39 -2.38 -7.22
N ILE A 122 10.28 -1.72 -6.47
CA ILE A 122 10.33 -1.86 -5.01
C ILE A 122 9.00 -1.44 -4.38
N THR A 123 8.44 -0.32 -4.83
CA THR A 123 7.15 0.20 -4.35
C THR A 123 6.01 -0.78 -4.64
N LEU A 124 6.01 -1.40 -5.83
CA LEU A 124 5.03 -2.41 -6.22
C LEU A 124 5.13 -3.66 -5.33
N PHE A 125 6.34 -4.17 -5.08
CA PHE A 125 6.53 -5.32 -4.19
C PHE A 125 6.05 -5.04 -2.77
N LEU A 126 6.34 -3.85 -2.23
CA LEU A 126 5.82 -3.42 -0.93
C LEU A 126 4.28 -3.36 -0.94
N SER A 127 3.69 -2.78 -1.99
CA SER A 127 2.23 -2.69 -2.13
C SER A 127 1.56 -4.07 -2.20
N LEU A 128 2.13 -5.02 -2.96
CA LEU A 128 1.63 -6.40 -3.07
C LEU A 128 1.79 -7.18 -1.78
N PHE A 129 2.89 -6.97 -1.03
CA PHE A 129 3.07 -7.56 0.28
C PHE A 129 1.99 -7.08 1.27
N ILE A 130 1.71 -5.78 1.29
CA ILE A 130 0.63 -5.20 2.11
C ILE A 130 -0.74 -5.79 1.71
N LEU A 131 -1.01 -5.91 0.41
CA LEU A 131 -2.24 -6.54 -0.10
C LEU A 131 -2.37 -7.98 0.41
N HIS A 132 -1.27 -8.75 0.36
CA HIS A 132 -1.24 -10.11 0.90
C HIS A 132 -1.56 -10.14 2.39
N CYS A 133 -0.97 -9.23 3.18
CA CYS A 133 -1.28 -9.10 4.61
C CYS A 133 -2.76 -8.80 4.86
N HIS A 134 -3.38 -7.90 4.10
CA HIS A 134 -4.81 -7.59 4.22
C HIS A 134 -5.70 -8.79 3.87
N VAL A 135 -5.37 -9.54 2.81
CA VAL A 135 -6.10 -10.75 2.42
C VAL A 135 -5.98 -11.83 3.51
N CYS A 136 -4.80 -12.02 4.08
CA CYS A 136 -4.57 -12.94 5.19
C CYS A 136 -5.34 -12.52 6.45
N CYS A 137 -5.36 -11.23 6.78
CA CYS A 137 -6.16 -10.67 7.87
C CYS A 137 -7.66 -10.91 7.65
N TYR A 138 -8.16 -10.67 6.44
CA TYR A 138 -9.56 -10.93 6.08
C TYR A 138 -9.94 -12.41 6.25
N LYS A 139 -9.11 -13.34 5.76
CA LYS A 139 -9.34 -14.78 5.94
C LYS A 139 -9.43 -15.15 7.41
N LEU A 140 -8.51 -14.65 8.23
CA LEU A 140 -8.46 -14.94 9.67
C LEU A 140 -9.67 -14.36 10.42
N LEU A 141 -10.11 -13.15 10.06
CA LEU A 141 -11.33 -12.55 10.63
C LEU A 141 -12.60 -13.32 10.24
N ARG A 142 -12.68 -13.83 9.01
CA ARG A 142 -13.81 -14.66 8.56
C ARG A 142 -13.92 -15.96 9.35
N PHE A 143 -12.81 -16.68 9.55
CA PHE A 143 -12.82 -17.93 10.31
C PHE A 143 -13.26 -17.74 11.77
N LYS A 144 -13.06 -16.57 12.36
CA LYS A 144 -13.44 -16.28 13.75
C LYS A 144 -14.94 -16.00 13.93
N MET A 145 -15.65 -15.62 12.87
CA MET A 145 -17.08 -15.30 12.93
C MET A 145 -18.01 -16.46 12.62
N GLN A 146 -17.45 -17.57 12.14
CA GLN A 146 -18.17 -18.82 11.88
C GLN A 146 -18.00 -19.75 13.08
#